data_AF-A0A0G4G8B5-F1
#
_entry.id   AF-A0A0G4G8B5-F1
#
_cell.length_a   1.000
_cell.length_b   1.000
_cell.length_c   1.000
_cell.angle_alpha   90.00
_cell.angle_beta   90.00
_cell.angle_gamma   90.00
#
_symmetry.space_group_name_H-M   'P 1'
#
loop_
_entity.id
_entity.type
_entity.pdbx_description
1 polymer ?
#
loop_
_entity_poly.entity_id
_entity_poly.type
_entity_poly.pdbx_seq_one_letter_code
_entity_poly.pdbx_strand_id
1 'polypeptide(L)'
;MSKPSEENANEAARRPKWPKRLIATQSQQFDESAFFIVLYEGSKAWSYILLTLIIGGVLAMCLFPAWPLSMKIGVWYISVFFMTAMLLLVIGRLIIFGLFWFMGVDFWILPNLFNEDAGVLDSFIPAYSFEYRADDWKMFAIRVFCFVLLCGGLYQLNQVHSVDDMRNFAETSFIDLLEWGKNKLAAPPQPTRRFPSLDEISTTEHDDAPSSEPTPKPFECLAPCGVEPDEDLLTSCKTLTELEKTSCFRKCTDSEKDKLTEARVLQCVSEQEL
;
A
#
# COMPACT_ATOMS: atom_id res chain seq x y z
N MET A 1 46.17 -55.99 -41.74
CA MET A 1 45.63 -54.70 -41.29
C MET A 1 44.56 -54.23 -42.27
N SER A 2 43.38 -54.88 -42.27
CA SER A 2 42.27 -54.51 -43.15
C SER A 2 41.44 -53.41 -42.45
N LYS A 3 41.42 -52.21 -43.05
CA LYS A 3 40.55 -51.10 -42.62
C LYS A 3 39.09 -51.56 -42.61
N PRO A 4 38.30 -51.24 -41.56
CA PRO A 4 36.86 -51.46 -41.60
C PRO A 4 36.25 -50.59 -42.71
N SER A 5 35.28 -51.14 -43.44
CA SER A 5 34.54 -50.45 -44.49
C SER A 5 33.77 -49.25 -43.94
N GLU A 6 33.83 -48.11 -44.64
CA GLU A 6 33.21 -46.82 -44.29
C GLU A 6 31.69 -46.89 -44.06
N GLU A 7 31.01 -47.90 -44.61
CA GLU A 7 29.57 -48.10 -44.43
C GLU A 7 29.20 -48.50 -42.99
N ASN A 8 30.01 -49.35 -42.35
CA ASN A 8 29.83 -49.75 -40.94
C ASN A 8 30.20 -48.63 -39.96
N ALA A 9 31.11 -47.72 -40.36
CA ALA A 9 31.46 -46.56 -39.56
C ALA A 9 30.37 -45.47 -39.59
N ASN A 10 29.66 -45.34 -40.73
CA ASN A 10 28.58 -44.37 -40.89
C ASN A 10 27.28 -44.78 -40.19
N GLU A 11 27.03 -46.06 -39.95
CA GLU A 11 25.86 -46.51 -39.20
C GLU A 11 26.05 -46.33 -37.68
N ALA A 12 27.27 -46.52 -37.18
CA ALA A 12 27.65 -46.22 -35.79
C ALA A 12 27.59 -44.71 -35.45
N ALA A 13 27.67 -43.84 -36.46
CA ALA A 13 27.62 -42.37 -36.28
C ALA A 13 26.20 -41.79 -36.27
N ARG A 14 25.15 -42.58 -36.54
CA ARG A 14 23.77 -42.11 -36.46
C ARG A 14 23.37 -42.02 -34.99
N ARG A 15 23.28 -40.79 -34.46
CA ARG A 15 22.78 -40.53 -33.10
C ARG A 15 21.47 -41.32 -32.91
N PRO A 16 21.39 -42.21 -31.91
CA PRO A 16 20.22 -43.05 -31.75
C PRO A 16 18.98 -42.15 -31.57
N LYS A 17 17.97 -42.39 -32.41
CA LYS A 17 16.70 -41.66 -32.33
C LYS A 17 16.09 -41.93 -30.96
N TRP A 18 15.84 -40.87 -30.18
CA TRP A 18 15.36 -40.98 -28.81
C TRP A 18 14.20 -41.99 -28.68
N PRO A 19 14.36 -43.05 -27.87
CA PRO A 19 13.33 -44.07 -27.73
C PRO A 19 12.13 -43.48 -26.98
N LYS A 20 10.92 -43.83 -27.42
CA LYS A 20 9.68 -43.38 -26.75
C LYS A 20 9.50 -43.96 -25.34
N ARG A 21 10.19 -45.05 -25.01
CA ARG A 21 10.11 -45.74 -23.71
C ARG A 21 11.45 -46.39 -23.38
N LEU A 22 11.90 -46.22 -22.14
CA LEU A 22 13.07 -46.87 -21.56
C LEU A 22 12.60 -47.90 -20.53
N ILE A 23 13.30 -49.04 -20.46
CA ILE A 23 13.04 -50.12 -19.53
C ILE A 23 14.36 -50.53 -18.89
N ALA A 24 14.32 -50.88 -17.60
CA ALA A 24 15.49 -51.40 -16.91
C ALA A 24 15.92 -52.72 -17.56
N THR A 25 17.13 -52.73 -18.12
CA THR A 25 17.72 -53.94 -18.73
C THR A 25 18.35 -54.79 -17.63
N GLN A 26 18.16 -56.11 -17.65
CA GLN A 26 18.74 -57.00 -16.64
C GLN A 26 20.28 -57.00 -16.67
N SER A 27 20.90 -56.89 -17.84
CA SER A 27 22.34 -56.77 -18.00
C SER A 27 22.76 -55.31 -18.07
N GLN A 28 23.23 -54.75 -16.97
CA GLN A 28 23.75 -53.38 -16.89
C GLN A 28 25.20 -53.34 -17.33
N GLN A 29 25.43 -53.27 -18.65
CA GLN A 29 26.76 -53.00 -19.23
C GLN A 29 26.82 -51.54 -19.69
N PHE A 30 27.97 -50.90 -19.49
CA PHE A 30 28.19 -49.53 -19.97
C PHE A 30 28.60 -49.58 -21.45
N ASP A 31 27.67 -49.18 -22.32
CA ASP A 31 27.83 -49.10 -23.76
C ASP A 31 27.59 -47.65 -24.22
N GLU A 32 28.42 -47.14 -25.12
CA GLU A 32 28.29 -45.78 -25.68
C GLU A 32 26.99 -45.59 -26.47
N SER A 33 26.37 -46.69 -26.93
CA SER A 33 25.10 -46.69 -27.65
C SER A 33 23.86 -46.78 -26.75
N ALA A 34 24.04 -46.97 -25.43
CA ALA A 34 22.95 -47.16 -24.49
C ALA A 34 22.47 -45.85 -23.84
N PHE A 35 21.19 -45.83 -23.46
CA PHE A 35 20.59 -44.72 -22.75
C PHE A 35 20.62 -44.99 -21.24
N PHE A 36 21.17 -44.05 -20.48
CA PHE A 36 21.27 -44.12 -19.03
C PHE A 36 20.32 -43.12 -18.38
N ILE A 37 19.75 -43.51 -17.25
CA ILE A 37 19.01 -42.62 -16.37
C ILE A 37 19.74 -42.60 -15.04
N VAL A 38 20.08 -41.41 -14.55
CA VAL A 38 20.63 -41.24 -13.21
C VAL A 38 19.46 -41.16 -12.24
N LEU A 39 19.25 -42.22 -11.46
CA LEU A 39 18.30 -42.22 -10.36
C LEU A 39 19.01 -41.72 -9.11
N TYR A 40 18.84 -40.44 -8.79
CA TYR A 40 19.33 -39.87 -7.54
C TYR A 40 18.22 -39.91 -6.48
N GLU A 41 18.30 -40.87 -5.57
CA GLU A 41 17.50 -40.84 -4.34
C GLU A 41 18.20 -39.92 -3.34
N GLY A 42 17.71 -38.68 -3.23
CA GLY A 42 18.17 -37.76 -2.20
C GLY A 42 17.93 -38.31 -0.78
N SER A 43 18.56 -37.69 0.22
CA SER A 43 18.41 -38.11 1.61
C SER A 43 16.94 -38.01 2.08
N LYS A 44 16.31 -39.16 2.35
CA LYS A 44 14.90 -39.24 2.76
C LYS A 44 14.61 -38.43 4.03
N ALA A 45 15.58 -38.32 4.95
CA ALA A 45 15.47 -37.52 6.16
C ALA A 45 15.20 -36.04 5.86
N TRP A 46 15.94 -35.43 4.93
CA TRP A 46 15.73 -34.04 4.52
C TRP A 46 14.34 -33.83 3.88
N SER A 47 13.89 -34.79 3.07
CA SER A 47 12.55 -34.75 2.49
C SER A 47 11.45 -34.76 3.56
N TYR A 48 11.57 -35.61 4.58
CA TYR A 48 10.61 -35.63 5.69
C TYR A 48 10.66 -34.35 6.53
N ILE A 49 11.85 -33.81 6.82
CA ILE A 49 12.00 -32.54 7.55
C ILE A 49 11.33 -31.39 6.79
N LEU A 50 11.62 -31.26 5.49
CA LEU A 50 11.01 -30.23 4.65
C LEU A 50 9.49 -30.38 4.60
N LEU A 51 8.99 -31.61 4.44
CA LEU A 51 7.56 -31.89 4.42
C LEU A 51 6.88 -31.49 5.74
N THR A 52 7.46 -31.87 6.88
CA THR A 52 6.94 -31.51 8.20
C THR A 52 6.97 -29.98 8.40
N LEU A 53 8.03 -29.30 7.97
CA LEU A 53 8.13 -27.84 8.04
C LEU A 53 7.05 -27.16 7.20
N ILE A 54 6.81 -27.63 5.97
CA ILE A 54 5.77 -27.08 5.09
C ILE A 54 4.38 -27.27 5.72
N ILE A 55 4.08 -28.48 6.21
CA ILE A 55 2.79 -28.77 6.86
C ILE A 55 2.62 -27.89 8.10
N GLY A 56 3.64 -27.79 8.95
CA GLY A 56 3.64 -26.93 10.12
C GLY A 56 3.44 -25.45 9.78
N GLY A 57 4.09 -24.97 8.71
CA GLY A 57 3.95 -23.61 8.20
C GLY A 57 2.54 -23.30 7.72
N VAL A 58 1.93 -24.20 6.94
CA VAL A 58 0.54 -24.04 6.47
C VAL A 58 -0.43 -24.04 7.65
N LEU A 59 -0.27 -24.95 8.60
CA LEU A 59 -1.10 -24.96 9.82
C LEU A 59 -0.95 -23.65 10.60
N ALA A 60 0.27 -23.16 10.81
CA ALA A 60 0.49 -21.89 11.49
C ALA A 60 -0.23 -20.74 10.78
N MET A 61 -0.18 -20.68 9.45
CA MET A 61 -0.90 -19.67 8.65
C MET A 61 -2.43 -19.82 8.74
N CYS A 62 -2.97 -21.04 8.71
CA CYS A 62 -4.40 -21.27 8.90
C CYS A 62 -4.87 -20.88 10.32
N LEU A 63 -3.99 -21.01 11.32
CA LEU A 63 -4.23 -20.58 12.69
C LEU A 63 -3.98 -19.07 12.92
N PHE A 64 -3.76 -18.27 11.88
CA PHE A 64 -3.65 -16.81 11.99
C PHE A 64 -4.73 -16.16 12.90
N PRO A 65 -6.01 -16.58 12.88
CA PRO A 65 -7.01 -16.05 13.82
C PRO A 65 -6.66 -16.25 15.30
N ALA A 66 -6.00 -17.37 15.65
CA ALA A 66 -5.62 -17.72 17.01
C ALA A 66 -4.28 -17.08 17.47
N TRP A 67 -3.57 -16.40 16.58
CA TRP A 67 -2.28 -15.79 16.93
C TRP A 67 -2.45 -14.65 17.94
N PRO A 68 -1.46 -14.44 18.83
CA PRO A 68 -1.44 -13.29 19.71
C PRO A 68 -1.38 -12.00 18.89
N LEU A 69 -1.98 -10.92 19.41
CA LEU A 69 -2.09 -9.64 18.70
C LEU A 69 -0.72 -9.09 18.23
N SER A 70 0.31 -9.23 19.06
CA SER A 70 1.67 -8.79 18.73
C SER A 70 2.23 -9.45 17.46
N MET A 71 1.94 -10.73 17.24
CA MET A 71 2.44 -11.46 16.06
C MET A 71 1.67 -11.05 14.79
N LYS A 72 0.36 -10.80 14.90
CA LYS A 72 -0.46 -10.26 13.80
C LYS A 72 0.06 -8.89 13.34
N ILE A 73 0.33 -8.00 14.31
CA ILE A 73 0.89 -6.67 14.05
C ILE A 73 2.31 -6.78 13.46
N GLY A 74 3.13 -7.71 13.94
CA GLY A 74 4.46 -7.95 13.39
C GLY A 74 4.43 -8.33 11.91
N VAL A 75 3.57 -9.29 11.52
CA VAL A 75 3.40 -9.68 10.10
C VAL A 75 2.89 -8.50 9.26
N TRP A 76 1.95 -7.72 9.80
CA TRP A 76 1.46 -6.52 9.14
C TRP A 76 2.58 -5.52 8.84
N TYR A 77 3.41 -5.18 9.82
CA TYR A 77 4.52 -4.24 9.61
C TYR A 77 5.58 -4.78 8.65
N ILE A 78 5.89 -6.08 8.71
CA ILE A 78 6.83 -6.70 7.74
C ILE A 78 6.27 -6.61 6.32
N SER A 79 4.97 -6.85 6.14
CA SER A 79 4.30 -6.75 4.85
C SER A 79 4.32 -5.33 4.29
N VAL A 80 3.92 -4.35 5.10
CA VAL A 80 3.96 -2.93 4.70
C VAL A 80 5.38 -2.49 4.41
N PHE A 81 6.36 -2.88 5.24
CA PHE A 81 7.76 -2.58 5.01
C PHE A 81 8.25 -3.11 3.66
N PHE A 82 7.97 -4.39 3.34
CA PHE A 82 8.38 -4.97 2.07
C PHE A 82 7.71 -4.28 0.88
N MET A 83 6.41 -3.97 0.98
CA MET A 83 5.68 -3.23 -0.05
C MET A 83 6.26 -1.82 -0.27
N THR A 84 6.46 -1.04 0.79
CA THR A 84 7.02 0.31 0.72
C THR A 84 8.46 0.29 0.23
N ALA A 85 9.28 -0.65 0.72
CA ALA A 85 10.67 -0.79 0.27
C ALA A 85 10.76 -1.12 -1.22
N MET A 86 9.92 -2.04 -1.72
CA MET A 86 9.86 -2.35 -3.16
C MET A 86 9.42 -1.13 -3.97
N LEU A 87 8.37 -0.41 -3.54
CA LEU A 87 7.91 0.79 -4.23
C LEU A 87 9.01 1.87 -4.30
N LEU A 88 9.67 2.15 -3.17
CA LEU A 88 10.78 3.11 -3.09
C LEU A 88 11.95 2.71 -3.98
N LEU A 89 12.28 1.41 -4.03
CA LEU A 89 13.35 0.89 -4.88
C LEU A 89 13.00 1.07 -6.36
N VAL A 90 11.77 0.77 -6.78
CA VAL A 90 11.33 0.93 -8.17
C VAL A 90 11.29 2.40 -8.59
N ILE A 91 10.75 3.28 -7.74
CA ILE A 91 10.74 4.73 -8.00
C ILE A 91 12.17 5.27 -8.02
N GLY A 92 13.00 4.90 -7.05
CA GLY A 92 14.41 5.30 -6.98
C GLY A 92 15.20 4.82 -8.20
N ARG A 93 14.97 3.58 -8.67
CA ARG A 93 15.54 3.05 -9.90
C ARG A 93 15.16 3.91 -11.11
N LEU A 94 13.90 4.32 -11.23
CA LEU A 94 13.43 5.17 -12.32
C LEU A 94 14.03 6.58 -12.27
N ILE A 95 14.07 7.20 -11.08
CA ILE A 95 14.64 8.55 -10.91
C ILE A 95 16.12 8.52 -11.28
N ILE A 96 16.89 7.56 -10.76
CA ILE A 96 18.32 7.48 -10.99
C ILE A 96 18.62 7.18 -12.46
N PHE A 97 17.88 6.24 -13.06
CA PHE A 97 17.99 5.98 -14.51
C PHE A 97 17.69 7.26 -15.31
N GLY A 98 16.62 7.99 -14.98
CA GLY A 98 16.26 9.24 -15.65
C GLY A 98 17.36 10.31 -15.56
N LEU A 99 17.98 10.48 -14.38
CA LEU A 99 19.07 11.44 -14.17
C LEU A 99 20.30 11.11 -15.05
N PHE A 100 20.75 9.85 -15.06
CA PHE A 100 21.88 9.42 -15.89
C PHE A 100 21.54 9.41 -17.38
N TRP A 101 20.28 9.13 -17.74
CA TRP A 101 19.82 9.11 -19.12
C TRP A 101 19.96 10.49 -19.77
N PHE A 102 19.69 11.59 -19.05
CA PHE A 102 19.94 12.95 -19.54
C PHE A 102 21.43 13.21 -19.84
N MET A 103 22.33 12.51 -19.14
CA MET A 103 23.79 12.59 -19.34
C MET A 103 24.30 11.64 -20.43
N GLY A 104 23.45 10.80 -21.04
CA GLY A 104 23.84 9.80 -22.04
C GLY A 104 24.43 8.52 -21.48
N VAL A 105 24.11 8.22 -20.22
CA VAL A 105 24.55 7.01 -19.54
C VAL A 105 23.31 6.19 -19.17
N ASP A 106 23.33 4.91 -19.51
CA ASP A 106 22.33 3.97 -19.06
C ASP A 106 22.81 3.33 -17.75
N PHE A 107 22.31 3.86 -16.62
CA PHE A 107 22.61 3.35 -15.29
C PHE A 107 21.40 2.65 -14.68
N TRP A 108 21.54 1.36 -14.37
CA TRP A 108 20.48 0.56 -13.75
C TRP A 108 20.92 0.05 -12.38
N ILE A 109 20.06 0.25 -11.39
CA ILE A 109 20.18 -0.39 -10.07
C ILE A 109 19.38 -1.69 -10.13
N LEU A 110 20.02 -2.80 -9.76
CA LEU A 110 19.46 -4.16 -9.81
C LEU A 110 18.83 -4.44 -11.19
N PRO A 111 19.65 -4.52 -12.26
CA PRO A 111 19.16 -4.72 -13.62
C PRO A 111 18.22 -5.93 -13.74
N ASN A 112 18.53 -7.02 -13.02
CA ASN A 112 17.80 -8.28 -13.04
C ASN A 112 16.54 -8.31 -12.16
N LEU A 113 16.17 -7.23 -11.48
CA LEU A 113 15.05 -7.24 -10.53
C LEU A 113 13.70 -7.65 -11.17
N PHE A 114 13.49 -7.29 -12.43
CA PHE A 114 12.27 -7.61 -13.20
C PHE A 114 12.51 -8.69 -14.27
N ASN A 115 13.62 -9.42 -14.18
CA ASN A 115 13.91 -10.50 -15.11
C ASN A 115 13.16 -11.76 -14.66
N GLU A 116 12.21 -12.22 -15.48
CA GLU A 116 11.38 -13.41 -15.21
C GLU A 116 12.20 -14.72 -15.24
N ASP A 117 13.33 -14.72 -15.94
CA ASP A 117 14.23 -15.86 -16.04
C ASP A 117 15.22 -15.95 -14.86
N ALA A 118 15.31 -14.90 -14.03
CA ALA A 118 16.21 -14.86 -12.89
C ALA A 118 15.55 -15.46 -11.64
N GLY A 119 16.28 -16.33 -10.94
CA GLY A 119 15.87 -16.77 -9.60
C GLY A 119 15.87 -15.61 -8.60
N VAL A 120 15.18 -15.76 -7.46
CA VAL A 120 15.03 -14.70 -6.45
C VAL A 120 16.38 -14.09 -6.02
N LEU A 121 17.42 -14.92 -5.83
CA LEU A 121 18.75 -14.43 -5.45
C LEU A 121 19.51 -13.80 -6.62
N ASP A 122 19.33 -14.34 -7.83
CA ASP A 122 19.95 -13.81 -9.06
C ASP A 122 19.31 -12.49 -9.49
N SER A 123 18.08 -12.19 -9.08
CA SER A 123 17.45 -10.88 -9.30
C SER A 123 18.22 -9.73 -8.62
N PHE A 124 18.95 -10.01 -7.53
CA PHE A 124 19.71 -9.02 -6.77
C PHE A 124 21.19 -8.90 -7.20
N ILE A 125 21.62 -9.71 -8.16
CA ILE A 125 23.01 -9.76 -8.63
C ILE A 125 23.02 -9.69 -10.16
N PRO A 126 23.77 -8.77 -10.79
CA PRO A 126 24.62 -7.74 -10.19
C PRO A 126 23.82 -6.60 -9.56
N ALA A 127 24.41 -5.87 -8.60
CA ALA A 127 23.74 -4.77 -7.90
C ALA A 127 23.52 -3.52 -8.79
N TYR A 128 24.38 -3.31 -9.78
CA TYR A 128 24.27 -2.20 -10.72
C TYR A 128 24.84 -2.58 -12.10
N SER A 129 24.36 -1.91 -13.14
CA SER A 129 24.97 -1.93 -14.47
C SER A 129 25.17 -0.50 -14.97
N PHE A 130 26.28 -0.28 -15.64
CA PHE A 130 26.67 1.02 -16.16
C PHE A 130 27.09 0.85 -17.62
N GLU A 131 26.40 1.52 -18.54
CA GLU A 131 26.71 1.45 -19.96
C GLU A 131 26.68 2.85 -20.59
N TYR A 132 27.74 3.20 -21.32
CA TYR A 132 27.81 4.44 -22.07
C TYR A 132 27.08 4.28 -23.40
N ARG A 133 26.14 5.16 -23.69
CA ARG A 133 25.42 5.15 -24.96
C ARG A 133 26.20 5.93 -26.02
N ALA A 134 26.38 5.33 -27.18
CA ALA A 134 26.87 6.04 -28.35
C ALA A 134 25.71 6.84 -28.97
N ASP A 135 25.61 8.12 -28.62
CA ASP A 135 24.49 8.95 -29.03
C ASP A 135 24.75 9.71 -30.33
N ASP A 136 23.79 9.59 -31.25
CA ASP A 136 23.69 10.50 -32.40
C ASP A 136 23.26 11.90 -31.95
N TRP A 137 23.63 12.91 -32.74
CA TRP A 137 23.22 14.31 -32.51
C TRP A 137 21.71 14.50 -32.34
N LYS A 138 20.89 13.68 -33.01
CA LYS A 138 19.43 13.69 -32.88
C LYS A 138 18.97 13.30 -31.46
N MET A 139 19.61 12.29 -30.87
CA MET A 139 19.28 11.83 -29.51
C MET A 139 19.68 12.87 -28.46
N PHE A 140 20.81 13.54 -28.67
CA PHE A 140 21.21 14.68 -27.84
C PHE A 140 20.16 15.80 -27.87
N ALA A 141 19.70 16.21 -29.05
CA ALA A 141 18.66 17.25 -29.18
C ALA A 141 17.34 16.86 -28.50
N ILE A 142 16.91 15.60 -28.63
CA ILE A 142 15.71 15.08 -27.96
C ILE A 142 15.85 15.19 -26.43
N ARG A 143 17.00 14.82 -25.86
CA ARG A 143 17.21 14.91 -24.41
C ARG A 143 17.19 16.34 -23.89
N VAL A 144 17.83 17.27 -24.60
CA VAL A 144 17.79 18.69 -24.25
C VAL A 144 16.35 19.19 -24.28
N PHE A 145 15.58 18.82 -25.30
CA PHE A 145 14.16 19.18 -25.38
C PHE A 145 13.34 18.57 -24.23
N CYS A 146 13.49 17.28 -23.93
CA CYS A 146 12.83 16.62 -22.81
C CYS A 146 13.21 17.24 -21.46
N PHE A 147 14.48 17.62 -21.28
CA PHE A 147 14.97 18.27 -20.07
C PHE A 147 14.32 19.65 -19.89
N VAL A 148 14.26 20.46 -20.96
CA VAL A 148 13.58 21.77 -20.93
C VAL A 148 12.10 21.62 -20.58
N LEU A 149 11.41 20.66 -21.19
CA LEU A 149 10.00 20.38 -20.86
C LEU A 149 9.82 19.92 -19.40
N LEU A 150 10.70 19.05 -18.91
CA LEU A 150 10.67 18.57 -17.53
C LEU A 150 10.91 19.73 -16.56
N CYS A 151 11.92 20.56 -16.77
CA CYS A 151 12.18 21.75 -15.96
C CYS A 151 11.02 22.74 -15.99
N GLY A 152 10.42 22.98 -17.16
CA GLY A 152 9.23 23.82 -17.29
C GLY A 152 8.03 23.27 -16.51
N GLY A 153 7.80 21.95 -16.60
CA GLY A 153 6.75 21.27 -15.86
C GLY A 153 6.95 21.33 -14.35
N LEU A 154 8.18 21.07 -13.87
CA LEU A 154 8.52 21.18 -12.45
C LEU A 154 8.40 22.60 -11.92
N TYR A 155 8.78 23.60 -12.73
CA TYR A 155 8.62 25.00 -12.35
C TYR A 155 7.15 25.37 -12.14
N GLN A 156 6.27 24.94 -13.05
CA GLN A 156 4.83 25.16 -12.90
C GLN A 156 4.27 24.41 -11.69
N LEU A 157 4.70 23.16 -11.47
CA LEU A 157 4.26 22.36 -10.33
C LEU A 157 4.66 22.99 -8.99
N ASN A 158 5.87 23.54 -8.90
CA ASN A 158 6.36 24.22 -7.70
C ASN A 158 5.61 25.53 -7.41
N GLN A 159 4.95 26.13 -8.40
CA GLN A 159 4.09 27.30 -8.14
C GLN A 159 2.76 26.92 -7.47
N VAL A 160 2.23 25.73 -7.78
CA VAL A 160 0.91 25.28 -7.26
C VAL A 160 1.00 24.41 -6.02
N HIS A 161 2.13 23.74 -5.77
CA HIS A 161 2.32 22.88 -4.61
C HIS A 161 3.60 23.23 -3.86
N SER A 162 3.45 23.58 -2.57
CA SER A 162 4.58 23.66 -1.64
C SER A 162 5.13 22.26 -1.37
N VAL A 163 6.45 22.14 -1.32
CA VAL A 163 7.14 20.88 -0.99
C VAL A 163 6.84 20.40 0.43
N ASP A 164 6.59 21.33 1.37
CA ASP A 164 6.29 20.99 2.75
C ASP A 164 4.90 20.34 2.89
N ASP A 165 3.91 20.80 2.14
CA ASP A 165 2.56 20.22 2.14
C ASP A 165 2.57 18.80 1.58
N MET A 166 3.33 18.57 0.51
CA MET A 166 3.47 17.24 -0.09
C MET A 166 4.12 16.25 0.88
N ARG A 167 5.14 16.72 1.63
CA ARG A 167 5.79 15.91 2.65
C ARG A 167 4.85 15.57 3.79
N ASN A 168 4.16 16.57 4.34
CA ASN A 168 3.20 16.39 5.44
C ASN A 168 2.07 15.44 5.03
N PHE A 169 1.57 15.57 3.80
CA PHE A 169 0.57 14.67 3.25
C PHE A 169 1.08 13.22 3.18
N ALA A 170 2.30 13.01 2.68
CA ALA A 170 2.89 11.68 2.58
C ALA A 170 3.13 11.03 3.96
N GLU A 171 3.64 11.80 4.93
CA GLU A 171 3.87 11.34 6.30
C GLU A 171 2.54 10.99 7.00
N THR A 172 1.55 11.87 6.91
CA THR A 172 0.22 11.66 7.50
C THR A 172 -0.48 10.45 6.89
N SER A 173 -0.52 10.37 5.56
CA SER A 173 -1.15 9.25 4.84
C SER A 173 -0.52 7.90 5.18
N PHE A 174 0.81 7.87 5.37
CA PHE A 174 1.51 6.64 5.72
C PHE A 174 1.21 6.22 7.17
N ILE A 175 1.19 7.17 8.11
CA ILE A 175 0.82 6.90 9.51
C ILE A 175 -0.62 6.40 9.59
N ASP A 176 -1.54 7.04 8.87
CA ASP A 176 -2.95 6.64 8.81
C ASP A 176 -3.12 5.21 8.30
N LEU A 177 -2.35 4.82 7.27
CA LEU A 177 -2.35 3.46 6.74
C LEU A 177 -1.85 2.44 7.78
N LEU A 178 -0.77 2.78 8.50
CA LEU A 178 -0.23 1.91 9.54
C LEU A 178 -1.21 1.72 10.69
N GLU A 179 -1.84 2.81 11.14
CA GLU A 179 -2.80 2.80 12.23
C GLU A 179 -4.10 2.11 11.84
N TRP A 180 -4.58 2.32 10.60
CA TRP A 180 -5.71 1.59 10.05
C TRP A 180 -5.51 0.07 10.11
N GLY A 181 -4.33 -0.42 9.69
CA GLY A 181 -4.03 -1.85 9.72
C GLY A 181 -3.93 -2.41 11.14
N LYS A 182 -3.30 -1.67 12.05
CA LYS A 182 -3.25 -2.02 13.47
C LYS A 182 -4.65 -2.09 14.08
N ASN A 183 -5.51 -1.11 13.83
CA ASN A 183 -6.88 -1.08 14.32
C ASN A 183 -7.73 -2.21 13.74
N LYS A 184 -7.54 -2.57 12.46
CA LYS A 184 -8.22 -3.72 11.85
C LYS A 184 -7.84 -5.05 12.48
N LEU A 185 -6.60 -5.20 12.92
CA LEU A 185 -6.12 -6.43 13.57
C LEU A 185 -6.44 -6.48 15.06
N ALA A 186 -6.56 -5.32 15.72
CA ALA A 186 -6.89 -5.19 17.14
C ALA A 186 -8.39 -5.14 17.43
N ALA A 187 -9.23 -4.88 16.41
CA ALA A 187 -10.67 -4.78 16.60
C ALA A 187 -11.23 -6.07 17.23
N PRO A 188 -11.92 -5.99 18.39
CA PRO A 188 -12.66 -7.14 18.89
C PRO A 188 -13.69 -7.55 17.83
N PRO A 189 -14.09 -8.84 17.77
CA PRO A 189 -15.11 -9.27 16.82
C PRO A 189 -16.36 -8.43 17.07
N GLN A 190 -16.63 -7.48 16.17
CA GLN A 190 -17.88 -6.74 16.24
C GLN A 190 -18.98 -7.78 16.07
N PRO A 191 -19.92 -7.89 17.02
CA PRO A 191 -21.08 -8.72 16.76
C PRO A 191 -21.77 -8.07 15.56
N THR A 192 -22.02 -8.84 14.50
CA THR A 192 -22.90 -8.43 13.39
C THR A 192 -24.29 -8.18 13.95
N ARG A 193 -24.49 -7.05 14.65
CA ARG A 193 -25.77 -6.62 15.13
C ARG A 193 -26.32 -5.64 14.10
N ARG A 194 -27.44 -6.05 13.52
CA ARG A 194 -28.27 -5.23 12.62
C ARG A 194 -28.82 -3.98 13.34
N PHE A 195 -28.76 -3.95 14.68
CA PHE A 195 -29.30 -2.90 15.53
C PHE A 195 -28.29 -2.54 16.63
N PRO A 196 -28.22 -1.26 17.05
CA PRO A 196 -27.33 -0.81 18.12
C PRO A 196 -27.59 -1.57 19.42
N SER A 197 -26.54 -1.69 20.24
CA SER A 197 -26.63 -2.34 21.54
C SER A 197 -27.42 -1.49 22.54
N LEU A 198 -28.10 -2.13 23.51
CA LEU A 198 -28.80 -1.40 24.57
C LEU A 198 -27.85 -0.52 25.39
N ASP A 199 -26.58 -0.93 25.50
CA ASP A 199 -25.53 -0.13 26.13
C ASP A 199 -25.26 1.15 25.32
N GLU A 200 -25.20 1.09 23.99
CA GLU A 200 -25.11 2.29 23.13
C GLU A 200 -26.34 3.19 23.24
N ILE A 201 -27.55 2.62 23.23
CA ILE A 201 -28.79 3.40 23.40
C ILE A 201 -28.81 4.07 24.78
N SER A 202 -28.36 3.35 25.81
CA SER A 202 -28.27 3.89 27.17
C SER A 202 -27.18 4.94 27.30
N THR A 203 -26.05 4.84 26.59
CA THR A 203 -25.03 5.90 26.59
C THR A 203 -25.50 7.17 25.89
N THR A 204 -26.37 7.08 24.88
CA THR A 204 -27.03 8.26 24.29
C THR A 204 -28.06 8.90 25.24
N GLU A 205 -28.59 8.15 26.21
CA GLU A 205 -29.53 8.65 27.23
C GLU A 205 -28.87 8.98 28.58
N HIS A 206 -27.61 8.62 28.84
CA HIS A 206 -26.93 8.78 30.14
C HIS A 206 -25.83 9.87 30.18
N ASP A 207 -25.68 10.69 29.15
CA ASP A 207 -24.79 11.86 29.21
C ASP A 207 -25.34 13.02 30.07
N ASP A 208 -26.41 12.81 30.84
CA ASP A 208 -26.83 13.70 31.93
C ASP A 208 -26.29 13.23 33.31
N ALA A 209 -25.05 13.67 33.62
CA ALA A 209 -24.45 14.00 34.93
C ALA A 209 -23.57 12.96 35.72
N PRO A 210 -22.63 13.39 36.61
CA PRO A 210 -21.44 14.23 36.34
C PRO A 210 -20.14 13.71 37.04
N SER A 211 -18.94 13.97 36.47
CA SER A 211 -17.78 14.48 37.25
C SER A 211 -16.60 15.00 36.37
N SER A 212 -16.26 16.28 36.64
CA SER A 212 -15.03 17.05 36.36
C SER A 212 -14.57 17.33 34.91
N GLU A 213 -15.26 18.23 34.20
CA GLU A 213 -14.76 19.55 33.73
C GLU A 213 -15.89 20.21 32.89
N PRO A 214 -16.06 21.55 32.92
CA PRO A 214 -17.30 22.19 32.46
C PRO A 214 -17.27 22.44 30.95
N THR A 215 -17.97 21.63 30.18
CA THR A 215 -18.40 22.02 28.82
C THR A 215 -19.71 22.80 28.94
N PRO A 216 -19.74 24.11 28.59
CA PRO A 216 -20.96 24.90 28.68
C PRO A 216 -21.97 24.41 27.64
N LYS A 217 -23.22 24.19 28.08
CA LYS A 217 -24.35 23.93 27.19
C LYS A 217 -24.50 25.15 26.26
N PRO A 218 -24.59 24.97 24.94
CA PRO A 218 -24.68 26.10 24.02
C PRO A 218 -25.97 26.89 24.29
N PHE A 219 -25.84 28.21 24.45
CA PHE A 219 -26.94 29.20 24.54
C PHE A 219 -27.77 29.19 25.84
N GLU A 220 -27.19 28.78 26.97
CA GLU A 220 -27.82 28.83 28.29
C GLU A 220 -28.30 30.25 28.68
N CYS A 221 -27.69 31.30 28.12
CA CYS A 221 -28.08 32.69 28.33
C CYS A 221 -29.51 33.04 27.85
N LEU A 222 -30.12 32.21 27.01
CA LEU A 222 -31.48 32.40 26.49
C LEU A 222 -32.56 31.75 27.36
N ALA A 223 -32.18 30.85 28.26
CA ALA A 223 -33.11 30.13 29.15
C ALA A 223 -34.03 31.05 29.98
N PRO A 224 -33.58 32.21 30.52
CA PRO A 224 -34.45 33.13 31.26
C PRO A 224 -35.58 33.74 30.42
N CYS A 225 -35.45 33.72 29.09
CA CYS A 225 -36.47 34.19 28.16
C CYS A 225 -37.46 33.08 27.76
N GLY A 226 -37.36 31.88 28.34
CA GLY A 226 -38.25 30.75 28.05
C GLY A 226 -38.06 30.14 26.67
N VAL A 227 -36.87 30.34 26.08
CA VAL A 227 -36.50 29.78 24.78
C VAL A 227 -35.59 28.58 25.02
N GLU A 228 -36.11 27.39 24.77
CA GLU A 228 -35.29 26.18 24.61
C GLU A 228 -34.71 26.18 23.19
N PRO A 229 -33.38 26.08 23.02
CA PRO A 229 -32.76 26.08 21.71
C PRO A 229 -32.97 24.71 21.04
N ASP A 230 -34.16 24.47 20.49
CA ASP A 230 -34.41 23.39 19.55
C ASP A 230 -33.85 23.72 18.15
N GLU A 231 -33.49 22.71 17.36
CA GLU A 231 -32.97 22.88 15.99
C GLU A 231 -33.88 23.72 15.09
N ASP A 232 -35.18 23.74 15.36
CA ASP A 232 -36.19 24.52 14.63
C ASP A 232 -36.04 26.04 14.81
N LEU A 233 -35.38 26.50 15.89
CA LEU A 233 -35.20 27.93 16.14
C LEU A 233 -34.09 28.53 15.25
N LEU A 234 -33.09 27.72 14.90
CA LEU A 234 -31.91 28.10 14.11
C LEU A 234 -32.17 28.11 12.60
N THR A 235 -33.36 27.74 12.15
CA THR A 235 -33.71 27.61 10.73
C THR A 235 -34.59 28.74 10.20
N SER A 236 -35.09 29.65 11.06
CA SER A 236 -35.95 30.76 10.63
C SER A 236 -35.28 32.13 10.85
N CYS A 237 -35.10 32.90 9.77
CA CYS A 237 -34.52 34.25 9.86
C CYS A 237 -35.35 35.20 10.73
N LYS A 238 -36.67 35.07 10.67
CA LYS A 238 -37.61 35.95 11.39
C LYS A 238 -37.55 35.75 12.90
N THR A 239 -37.37 34.53 13.37
CA THR A 239 -37.24 34.24 14.82
C THR A 239 -35.89 34.71 15.35
N LEU A 240 -34.81 34.50 14.57
CA LEU A 240 -33.45 34.94 14.93
C LEU A 240 -33.31 36.47 15.02
N THR A 241 -33.95 37.21 14.11
CA THR A 241 -33.96 38.68 14.14
C THR A 241 -34.76 39.26 15.31
N GLU A 242 -35.86 38.61 15.73
CA GLU A 242 -36.61 39.02 16.93
C GLU A 242 -35.87 38.65 18.22
N LEU A 243 -35.09 37.57 18.20
CA LEU A 243 -34.27 37.15 19.33
C LEU A 243 -33.18 38.18 19.69
N GLU A 244 -32.48 38.73 18.69
CA GLU A 244 -31.46 39.78 18.90
C GLU A 244 -32.01 41.05 19.57
N LYS A 245 -33.30 41.36 19.34
CA LYS A 245 -33.96 42.53 19.94
C LYS A 245 -34.34 42.31 21.40
N THR A 246 -34.37 41.06 21.86
CA THR A 246 -34.81 40.70 23.20
C THR A 246 -33.76 41.05 24.24
N SER A 247 -34.19 41.46 25.44
CA SER A 247 -33.29 41.88 26.52
C SER A 247 -32.33 40.79 27.02
N CYS A 248 -32.64 39.51 26.81
CA CYS A 248 -31.79 38.38 27.16
C CYS A 248 -30.55 38.26 26.26
N PHE A 249 -30.66 38.57 24.96
CA PHE A 249 -29.52 38.52 24.03
C PHE A 249 -28.39 39.47 24.44
N ARG A 250 -28.74 40.66 24.96
CA ARG A 250 -27.75 41.62 25.47
C ARG A 250 -26.96 41.09 26.67
N LYS A 251 -27.54 40.16 27.43
CA LYS A 251 -26.93 39.56 28.63
C LYS A 251 -26.09 38.31 28.34
N CYS A 252 -26.11 37.80 27.09
CA CYS A 252 -25.27 36.69 26.67
C CYS A 252 -23.78 37.06 26.63
N THR A 253 -22.91 36.06 26.71
CA THR A 253 -21.47 36.26 26.50
C THR A 253 -21.19 36.60 25.03
N ASP A 254 -20.10 37.33 24.75
CA ASP A 254 -19.81 37.77 23.38
C ASP A 254 -19.58 36.58 22.42
N SER A 255 -19.01 35.48 22.92
CA SER A 255 -18.86 34.24 22.14
C SER A 255 -20.19 33.58 21.74
N GLU A 256 -21.25 33.72 22.54
CA GLU A 256 -22.59 33.19 22.21
C GLU A 256 -23.32 34.11 21.23
N LYS A 257 -23.14 35.43 21.38
CA LYS A 257 -23.70 36.42 20.47
C LYS A 257 -23.16 36.25 19.06
N ASP A 258 -21.85 36.07 18.91
CA ASP A 258 -21.21 35.91 17.61
C ASP A 258 -21.74 34.67 16.88
N LYS A 259 -21.90 33.54 17.58
CA LYS A 259 -22.48 32.30 17.00
C LYS A 259 -23.93 32.49 16.54
N LEU A 260 -24.74 33.20 17.31
CA LEU A 260 -26.14 33.43 16.96
C LEU A 260 -26.28 34.42 15.79
N THR A 261 -25.43 35.45 15.75
CA THR A 261 -25.37 36.40 14.65
C THR A 261 -24.83 35.75 13.37
N GLU A 262 -23.85 34.85 13.46
CA GLU A 262 -23.36 34.05 12.33
C GLU A 262 -24.45 33.13 11.77
N ALA A 263 -25.16 32.40 12.64
CA ALA A 263 -26.30 31.56 12.24
C ALA A 263 -27.40 32.37 11.53
N ARG A 264 -27.68 33.59 12.03
CA ARG A 264 -28.63 34.51 11.40
C ARG A 264 -28.18 34.97 10.02
N VAL A 265 -26.91 35.36 9.86
CA VAL A 265 -26.38 35.80 8.56
C VAL A 265 -26.49 34.67 7.54
N LEU A 266 -26.11 33.45 7.90
CA LEU A 266 -26.19 32.30 7.00
C LEU A 266 -27.64 32.03 6.55
N GLN A 267 -28.59 32.00 7.49
CA GLN A 267 -29.98 31.66 7.18
C GLN A 267 -30.73 32.78 6.47
N CYS A 268 -30.59 34.03 6.92
CA CYS A 268 -31.28 35.17 6.32
C CYS A 268 -30.78 35.50 4.90
N VAL A 269 -29.52 35.22 4.59
CA VAL A 269 -29.00 35.35 3.21
C VAL A 269 -29.59 34.26 2.33
N SER A 270 -29.65 33.02 2.80
CA SER A 270 -30.25 31.91 2.02
C SER A 270 -31.74 32.11 1.72
N GLU A 271 -32.49 32.78 2.61
CA GLU A 271 -33.93 33.05 2.44
C GLU A 271 -34.21 34.22 1.47
N GLN A 272 -33.21 35.07 1.16
CA GLN A 272 -33.33 36.15 0.16
C GLN A 272 -33.04 35.70 -1.27
N GLU A 273 -32.38 34.56 -1.47
CA GLU A 273 -32.08 34.00 -2.79
C GLU A 273 -33.20 33.09 -3.34
N LEU A 274 -34.27 32.88 -2.57
CA LEU A 274 -35.45 32.06 -2.90
C LEU A 274 -36.69 32.92 -3.17
#